data_AF-A0A327K5E0-F1
#
_entry.id   AF-A0A327K5E0-F1
#
_cell.length_a   1.000
_cell.length_b   1.000
_cell.length_c   1.000
_cell.angle_alpha   90.00
_cell.angle_beta   90.00
_cell.angle_gamma   90.00
#
_symmetry.space_group_name_H-M   'P 1'
#
loop_
_entity.id
_entity.type
_entity.pdbx_description
1 polymer ?
#
loop_
_entity_poly.entity_id
_entity_poly.type
_entity_poly.pdbx_seq_one_letter_code
_entity_poly.pdbx_strand_id
1 'polypeptide(L)'
;MEEPDLDAVLSIAAVVHPDFPEDLAVFAERLRLAPDGCFVLAGHTGPVGLAGYLVSHPWHADTPPALDTLLSRLPDRPGSWYLHDLALLPAARGSGEPV
;
A
#
# COMPACT_ATOMS: atom_id res chain seq x y z
N MET A 1 7.74 -4.23 3.86
CA MET A 1 8.00 -3.18 2.85
C MET A 1 9.04 -2.24 3.42
N GLU A 2 9.95 -1.76 2.60
CA GLU A 2 10.97 -0.76 2.95
C GLU A 2 11.01 0.38 1.93
N GLU A 3 11.72 1.47 2.23
CA GLU A 3 11.78 2.65 1.33
C GLU A 3 12.22 2.30 -0.11
N PRO A 4 13.21 1.41 -0.35
CA PRO A 4 13.59 1.03 -1.72
C PRO A 4 12.49 0.31 -2.51
N ASP A 5 11.47 -0.23 -1.84
CA ASP A 5 10.35 -0.92 -2.51
C ASP A 5 9.35 0.08 -3.12
N LEU A 6 9.36 1.35 -2.70
CA LEU A 6 8.29 2.31 -3.00
C LEU A 6 8.12 2.60 -4.49
N ASP A 7 9.22 2.68 -5.26
CA ASP A 7 9.13 2.87 -6.71
C ASP A 7 8.45 1.68 -7.41
N ALA A 8 8.72 0.47 -6.93
CA ALA A 8 8.10 -0.75 -7.44
C ALA A 8 6.62 -0.86 -7.03
N VAL A 9 6.30 -0.47 -5.79
CA VAL A 9 4.92 -0.36 -5.29
C VAL A 9 4.12 0.62 -6.16
N LEU A 10 4.64 1.82 -6.42
CA LEU A 10 3.97 2.83 -7.25
C LEU A 10 3.78 2.34 -8.70
N SER A 11 4.76 1.60 -9.23
CA SER A 11 4.65 0.97 -10.55
C SER A 11 3.54 -0.08 -10.61
N ILE A 12 3.37 -0.87 -9.54
CA ILE A 12 2.26 -1.83 -9.42
C ILE A 12 0.92 -1.08 -9.28
N ALA A 13 0.87 -0.04 -8.46
CA ALA A 13 -0.32 0.80 -8.26
C ALA A 13 -0.82 1.37 -9.60
N ALA A 14 0.08 1.93 -10.41
CA ALA A 14 -0.26 2.48 -11.73
C ALA A 14 -0.84 1.45 -12.72
N VAL A 15 -0.45 0.17 -12.59
CA VAL A 15 -1.00 -0.92 -13.40
C VAL A 15 -2.37 -1.36 -12.89
N VAL A 16 -2.56 -1.42 -11.57
CA VAL A 16 -3.76 -2.00 -10.95
C VAL A 16 -4.87 -0.95 -10.76
N HIS A 17 -4.50 0.31 -10.52
CA HIS A 17 -5.38 1.44 -10.19
C HIS A 17 -5.13 2.65 -11.11
N PRO A 18 -5.24 2.51 -12.45
CA PRO A 18 -4.91 3.59 -13.38
C PRO A 18 -5.77 4.87 -13.20
N ASP A 19 -6.98 4.73 -12.67
CA ASP A 19 -7.92 5.84 -12.46
C ASP A 19 -7.80 6.48 -11.06
N PHE A 20 -6.94 5.94 -10.19
CA PHE A 20 -6.74 6.40 -8.81
C PHE A 20 -5.25 6.61 -8.50
N PRO A 21 -4.58 7.57 -9.17
CA PRO A 21 -3.18 7.84 -8.91
C PRO A 21 -2.99 8.49 -7.52
N GLU A 22 -1.93 8.09 -6.83
CA GLU A 22 -1.48 8.71 -5.59
C GLU A 22 0.03 8.99 -5.67
N ASP A 23 0.50 10.04 -5.02
CA ASP A 23 1.90 10.44 -5.04
C ASP A 23 2.78 9.45 -4.23
N LEU A 24 4.05 9.31 -4.63
CA LEU A 24 5.06 8.55 -3.88
C LEU A 24 5.13 8.99 -2.41
N ALA A 25 4.93 10.27 -2.13
CA ALA A 25 4.91 10.85 -0.79
C ALA A 25 3.81 10.25 0.10
N VAL A 26 2.68 9.86 -0.47
CA VAL A 26 1.58 9.20 0.25
C VAL A 26 2.06 7.84 0.76
N PHE A 27 2.55 6.98 -0.14
CA PHE A 27 3.07 5.66 0.22
C PHE A 27 4.23 5.74 1.22
N ALA A 28 5.18 6.66 0.99
CA ALA A 28 6.31 6.90 1.89
C ALA A 28 5.86 7.33 3.30
N GLU A 29 4.86 8.21 3.40
CA GLU A 29 4.34 8.64 4.69
C GLU A 29 3.63 7.50 5.42
N ARG A 30 2.84 6.67 4.72
CA ARG A 30 2.16 5.52 5.34
C ARG A 30 3.17 4.51 5.86
N LEU A 31 4.23 4.21 5.09
CA LEU A 31 5.33 3.37 5.54
C LEU A 31 6.00 3.91 6.80
N ARG A 32 6.26 5.22 6.86
CA ARG A 32 6.87 5.85 8.04
C ARG A 32 5.94 5.83 9.26
N LEU A 33 4.64 6.05 9.07
CA LEU A 33 3.67 6.16 10.14
C LEU A 33 3.23 4.80 10.69
N ALA A 34 3.10 3.79 9.83
CA ALA A 34 2.60 2.46 10.18
C ALA A 34 3.38 1.36 9.44
N PRO A 35 4.68 1.18 9.71
CA PRO A 35 5.51 0.22 8.99
C PRO A 35 5.00 -1.23 9.13
N ASP A 36 4.44 -1.57 10.29
CA ASP A 36 3.85 -2.89 10.58
C ASP A 36 2.60 -3.19 9.73
N GLY A 37 2.04 -2.19 9.03
CA GLY A 37 0.91 -2.32 8.11
C GLY A 37 1.29 -2.36 6.64
N CYS A 38 2.58 -2.30 6.33
CA CYS A 38 3.09 -2.18 4.96
C CYS A 38 3.85 -3.44 4.54
N PHE A 39 3.25 -4.20 3.63
CA PHE A 39 3.76 -5.47 3.14
C PHE A 39 3.99 -5.44 1.64
N VAL A 40 4.98 -6.19 1.18
CA VAL A 40 5.19 -6.47 -0.24
C VAL A 40 5.10 -7.97 -0.45
N LEU A 41 4.56 -8.37 -1.58
CA LEU A 41 4.55 -9.75 -2.02
C LEU A 41 5.67 -9.91 -3.05
N ALA A 42 6.66 -10.73 -2.74
CA ALA A 42 7.70 -11.09 -3.70
C ALA A 42 7.11 -11.91 -4.86
N GLY A 43 7.67 -11.77 -6.05
CA GLY A 43 7.28 -12.56 -7.22
C GLY A 43 8.25 -12.44 -8.38
N HIS A 44 8.15 -13.38 -9.32
CA HIS A 44 9.14 -13.52 -10.39
C HIS A 44 8.85 -12.65 -11.62
N THR A 45 7.73 -11.93 -11.66
CA THR A 45 7.19 -11.33 -12.88
C THR A 45 6.87 -9.83 -12.80
N GLY A 46 7.15 -9.17 -11.69
CA GLY A 46 6.86 -7.73 -11.54
C GLY A 46 8.08 -6.84 -11.30
N PRO A 47 7.87 -5.51 -11.12
CA PRO A 47 8.94 -4.54 -10.96
C PRO A 47 9.84 -4.93 -9.79
N VAL A 48 11.15 -5.05 -10.05
CA VAL A 48 12.16 -5.41 -9.04
C VAL A 48 11.86 -6.73 -8.29
N GLY A 49 11.06 -7.62 -8.90
CA GLY A 49 10.69 -8.90 -8.27
C GLY A 49 9.56 -8.80 -7.24
N LEU A 50 8.69 -7.79 -7.36
CA LEU A 50 7.47 -7.68 -6.56
C LEU A 50 6.22 -8.03 -7.38
N ALA A 51 5.33 -8.84 -6.80
CA ALA A 51 4.05 -9.24 -7.40
C ALA A 51 2.85 -8.43 -6.87
N GLY A 52 3.02 -7.74 -5.75
CA GLY A 52 1.96 -6.94 -5.14
C GLY A 52 2.38 -6.33 -3.81
N TYR A 53 1.46 -5.65 -3.14
CA TYR A 53 1.68 -5.01 -1.85
C TYR A 53 0.38 -4.81 -1.08
N LEU A 54 0.51 -4.53 0.22
CA LEU A 54 -0.53 -4.02 1.09
C LEU A 54 0.01 -2.77 1.79
N VAL A 55 -0.77 -1.68 1.79
CA VAL A 55 -0.54 -0.51 2.62
C VAL A 55 -1.76 -0.35 3.53
N SER A 56 -1.52 -0.33 4.83
CA SER A 56 -2.58 -0.24 5.81
C SER A 56 -2.09 0.46 7.07
N HIS A 57 -2.98 1.08 7.82
CA HIS A 57 -2.61 1.83 9.02
C HIS A 57 -3.76 1.94 10.02
N PRO A 58 -3.48 2.19 11.31
CA PRO A 58 -4.51 2.58 12.26
C PRO A 58 -5.23 3.84 11.80
N TRP A 59 -6.56 3.84 11.85
CA TRP A 59 -7.36 5.02 11.51
C TRP A 59 -8.67 5.08 12.30
N HIS A 60 -9.44 6.14 12.06
CA HIS A 60 -10.81 6.24 12.54
C HIS A 60 -11.73 5.29 11.74
N ALA A 61 -12.69 4.67 12.41
CA ALA A 61 -13.70 3.83 11.76
C ALA A 61 -14.63 4.69 10.90
N ASP A 62 -15.04 4.17 9.74
CA ASP A 62 -16.01 4.75 8.81
C ASP A 62 -15.67 6.16 8.25
N THR A 63 -14.46 6.65 8.48
CA THR A 63 -13.99 7.95 7.99
C THR A 63 -12.64 7.81 7.28
N PRO A 64 -12.61 7.25 6.05
CA PRO A 64 -11.36 7.07 5.33
C PRO A 64 -10.71 8.42 5.02
N PRO A 65 -9.37 8.49 4.98
CA PRO A 65 -8.68 9.68 4.48
C PRO A 65 -9.04 9.93 3.01
N ALA A 66 -8.97 11.18 2.58
CA ALA A 66 -9.12 11.53 1.17
C ALA A 66 -8.00 10.88 0.34
N LEU A 67 -8.32 10.53 -0.92
CA LEU A 67 -7.34 10.01 -1.88
C LEU A 67 -6.20 11.02 -2.07
N ASP A 68 -4.98 10.52 -2.25
CA ASP A 68 -3.81 11.34 -2.57
C ASP A 68 -3.56 12.49 -1.55
N THR A 69 -3.79 12.19 -0.27
CA THR A 69 -3.68 13.18 0.82
C THR A 69 -2.81 12.67 1.96
N LEU A 70 -1.88 13.49 2.45
CA LEU A 70 -1.04 13.17 3.61
C LEU A 70 -1.83 13.18 4.92
N LEU A 71 -1.60 12.17 5.77
CA LEU A 71 -2.20 12.07 7.11
C LEU A 71 -1.51 13.00 8.11
N SER A 72 -0.23 13.32 7.88
CA SER A 72 0.69 14.01 8.79
C SER A 72 0.99 13.27 10.11
N ARG A 73 -0.02 12.65 10.73
CA ARG A 73 0.06 11.87 11.97
C ARG A 73 -1.04 10.80 12.01
N LEU A 74 -0.80 9.73 12.76
CA LEU A 74 -1.85 8.79 13.11
C LEU A 74 -2.77 9.38 14.19
N PRO A 75 -4.04 8.91 14.29
CA PRO A 75 -4.92 9.29 15.37
C PRO A 75 -4.41 8.79 16.72
N ASP A 76 -4.60 9.59 17.78
CA ASP A 76 -4.22 9.18 19.14
C ASP A 76 -5.10 8.02 19.66
N ARG A 77 -6.31 7.89 19.09
CA ARG A 77 -7.29 6.84 19.40
C ARG A 77 -7.85 6.26 18.10
N PRO A 78 -7.15 5.34 17.44
CA PRO A 78 -7.66 4.68 16.25
C PRO A 78 -8.86 3.79 16.63
N GLY A 79 -9.88 3.78 15.77
CA GLY A 79 -11.08 2.96 15.92
C GLY A 79 -11.02 1.65 15.11
N SER A 80 -10.14 1.57 14.11
CA SER A 80 -9.96 0.41 13.25
C SER A 80 -8.56 0.36 12.64
N TRP A 81 -8.25 -0.76 12.01
CA TRP A 81 -7.16 -0.86 11.05
C TRP A 81 -7.72 -0.65 9.65
N TYR A 82 -7.27 0.42 8.97
CA TYR A 82 -7.74 0.77 7.64
C TYR A 82 -6.84 0.16 6.59
N LEU A 83 -7.43 -0.63 5.68
CA LEU A 83 -6.76 -1.12 4.47
C LEU A 83 -6.79 0.02 3.45
N HIS A 84 -5.69 0.76 3.37
CA HIS A 84 -5.61 1.94 2.51
C HIS A 84 -5.52 1.53 1.05
N ASP A 85 -4.63 0.60 0.74
CA ASP A 85 -4.45 0.10 -0.61
C ASP A 85 -3.93 -1.34 -0.61
N LEU A 86 -4.43 -2.16 -1.53
CA LEU A 86 -4.06 -3.57 -1.71
C LEU A 86 -4.08 -3.88 -3.20
N ALA A 87 -2.90 -4.13 -3.75
CA ALA A 87 -2.74 -4.40 -5.16
C ALA A 87 -1.96 -5.70 -5.39
N LEU A 88 -2.47 -6.51 -6.30
CA LEU A 88 -1.78 -7.66 -6.89
C LEU A 88 -1.73 -7.44 -8.40
N LEU A 89 -0.54 -7.60 -8.97
CA LEU A 89 -0.37 -7.64 -10.42
C LEU A 89 -1.27 -8.74 -11.00
N PRO A 90 -1.84 -8.56 -12.20
CA PRO A 90 -2.76 -9.54 -12.79
C PRO A 90 -2.21 -10.97 -12.83
N ALA A 91 -0.90 -11.12 -13.06
CA ALA A 91 -0.22 -12.41 -13.12
C ALA A 91 -0.12 -13.15 -11.77
N ALA A 92 -0.28 -12.45 -10.65
CA ALA A 92 -0.18 -13.00 -9.29
C ALA A 92 -1.55 -13.31 -8.67
N ARG A 93 -2.65 -13.12 -9.40
CA ARG A 93 -4.01 -13.36 -8.90
C ARG A 93 -4.37 -14.84 -9.02
N GLY A 94 -5.09 -15.37 -8.03
CA GLY A 94 -5.60 -16.75 -8.05
C GLY A 94 -4.56 -17.84 -7.74
N SER A 95 -3.32 -17.47 -7.42
CA SER A 95 -2.26 -18.42 -7.02
C SER A 95 -2.32 -18.81 -5.54
N GLY A 96 -2.93 -17.99 -4.68
CA GLY A 96 -3.00 -18.26 -3.24
C GLY A 96 -1.62 -18.30 -2.57
N GLU A 97 -0.71 -17.43 -2.99
CA GLU A 97 0.63 -17.32 -2.39
C GLU A 97 0.50 -17.01 -0.88
N PRO A 98 1.08 -17.84 0.00
CA PRO A 98 1.10 -17.56 1.43
C PRO A 98 1.99 -16.34 1.69
N VAL A 99 1.48 -15.42 2.52
CA VAL A 99 2.22 -14.28 3.08
C VAL A 99 3.10 -14.69 4.26
#